data_AF-A0A4Y2H2G5-F1
#
_entry.id   AF-A0A4Y2H2G5-F1
#
_cell.length_a   1.000
_cell.length_b   1.000
_cell.length_c   1.000
_cell.angle_alpha   90.00
_cell.angle_beta   90.00
_cell.angle_gamma   90.00
#
_symmetry.space_group_name_H-M   'P 1'
#
loop_
_entity.id
_entity.type
_entity.pdbx_description
1 polymer ?
#
loop_
_entity_poly.entity_id
_entity_poly.type
_entity_poly.pdbx_seq_one_letter_code
_entity_poly.pdbx_strand_id
1 'polypeptide(L)'
;MSQPLPVSDFEWLSPEEISLEQICQTPDDATTGYILEVDMEYPPELHDLHNNYPLAPERMNITPNMLSPTALSILHEMNVQPALKSEKLVPNLCNKQNYVLHYRNLKLYLSLGLKLIKIHRVMKFTQRCWLKDYINFNTEQRKHVKTAFEKDFFKLHNNAVYGKTMENLRNRVKVDIVQTKKRAKKLVVSPAFHAFTIFDENLVAVQRKLTKLCLNRPIQVGFVILELSKVLMYDFHYNVIMTKYGDKARLLFTDTDSLCYEITTGDLNKDLERMKQYFDFSDYPRDHPLYSDENKKKIGYFKDELNGQPCLEFIGLRSKMYSILSERDEKQTAKGICKSVRQQQLIHANYRECLLSRKPSTVSQNRIGTEKHHIFSMQQSKRALFAFDDKRFLLEDGVTSLSYGHYKIATDGKTGLIRSEAVFSLLVRPYFAILIWQSFSSATLLYLSAVEWCVSQSSALHRNVS
;
A
#
# COMPACT_ATOMS: atom_id res chain seq x y z
N MET A 1 -14.43 1.13 -5.54
CA MET A 1 -15.29 0.19 -6.30
C MET A 1 -16.67 0.76 -6.63
N SER A 2 -17.29 1.58 -5.77
CA SER A 2 -18.57 2.25 -6.08
C SER A 2 -18.50 3.47 -7.02
N GLN A 3 -17.29 3.79 -7.49
CA GLN A 3 -16.99 4.90 -8.42
C GLN A 3 -17.06 4.40 -9.87
N PRO A 4 -17.02 5.27 -10.89
CA PRO A 4 -16.92 4.84 -12.28
C PRO A 4 -15.68 3.97 -12.50
N LEU A 5 -15.88 2.83 -13.17
CA LEU A 5 -14.84 1.86 -13.48
C LEU A 5 -14.89 1.51 -14.97
N PRO A 6 -13.76 1.15 -15.61
CA PRO A 6 -13.71 0.77 -17.01
C PRO A 6 -14.66 -0.38 -17.36
N VAL A 7 -15.25 -0.35 -18.55
CA VAL A 7 -16.18 -1.36 -19.06
C VAL A 7 -15.82 -1.81 -20.47
N SER A 8 -15.74 -0.88 -21.43
CA SER A 8 -15.67 -1.18 -22.87
C SER A 8 -14.96 -0.08 -23.64
N ASP A 9 -14.89 -0.26 -24.96
CA ASP A 9 -14.47 0.77 -25.94
C ASP A 9 -13.06 1.30 -25.68
N PHE A 10 -12.15 0.37 -25.40
CA PHE A 10 -10.74 0.67 -25.18
C PHE A 10 -10.08 1.05 -26.49
N GLU A 11 -9.56 2.27 -26.55
CA GLU A 11 -8.96 2.86 -27.74
C GLU A 11 -7.68 3.59 -27.37
N TRP A 12 -6.62 3.41 -28.16
CA TRP A 12 -5.42 4.22 -28.04
C TRP A 12 -5.62 5.51 -28.83
N LEU A 13 -5.40 6.63 -28.17
CA LEU A 13 -5.38 7.94 -28.83
C LEU A 13 -3.94 8.31 -29.19
N SER A 14 -3.77 8.99 -30.32
CA SER A 14 -2.53 9.68 -30.65
C SER A 14 -2.37 10.92 -29.74
N PRO A 15 -1.13 11.38 -29.49
CA PRO A 15 -0.89 12.57 -28.68
C PRO A 15 -1.54 13.85 -29.22
N GLU A 16 -1.85 13.89 -30.53
CA GLU A 16 -2.50 15.02 -31.19
C GLU A 16 -4.03 15.01 -31.04
N GLU A 17 -4.63 13.85 -30.72
CA GLU A 17 -6.08 13.68 -30.61
C GLU A 17 -6.66 14.15 -29.28
N ILE A 18 -5.81 14.41 -28.27
CA ILE A 18 -6.28 14.84 -26.96
C ILE A 18 -5.29 15.79 -26.27
N SER A 19 -5.80 16.94 -25.82
CA SER A 19 -5.02 17.92 -25.08
C SER A 19 -5.08 17.68 -23.56
N LEU A 20 -4.08 18.21 -22.84
CA LEU A 20 -4.06 18.17 -21.38
C LEU A 20 -5.28 18.88 -20.78
N GLU A 21 -5.70 19.99 -21.38
CA GLU A 21 -6.86 20.76 -20.93
C GLU A 21 -8.12 19.92 -21.01
N GLN A 22 -8.33 19.17 -22.09
CA GLN A 22 -9.47 18.27 -22.25
C GLN A 22 -9.48 17.17 -21.17
N ILE A 23 -8.32 16.58 -20.87
CA ILE A 23 -8.17 15.56 -19.82
C ILE A 23 -8.50 16.15 -18.44
N CYS A 24 -8.01 17.35 -18.15
CA CYS A 24 -8.23 18.05 -16.88
C CYS A 24 -9.69 18.49 -16.72
N GLN A 25 -10.35 18.90 -17.80
CA GLN A 25 -11.75 19.34 -17.80
C GLN A 25 -12.76 18.18 -17.80
N THR A 26 -12.35 16.97 -18.18
CA THR A 26 -13.23 15.78 -18.19
C THR A 26 -13.80 15.53 -16.79
N PRO A 27 -15.12 15.54 -16.55
CA PRO A 27 -15.67 15.30 -15.21
C PRO A 27 -15.29 13.94 -14.61
N ASP A 28 -15.21 13.86 -13.28
CA ASP A 28 -14.81 12.64 -12.57
C ASP A 28 -15.83 11.48 -12.70
N ASP A 29 -17.08 11.82 -13.05
CA ASP A 29 -18.21 10.93 -13.30
C ASP A 29 -18.56 10.80 -14.79
N ALA A 30 -17.71 11.34 -15.68
CA ALA A 30 -17.90 11.24 -17.12
C ALA A 30 -17.99 9.78 -17.59
N THR A 31 -18.75 9.55 -18.67
CA THR A 31 -18.85 8.25 -19.32
C THR A 31 -17.53 7.81 -19.94
N THR A 32 -16.63 8.75 -20.24
CA THR A 32 -15.31 8.50 -20.80
C THR A 32 -14.25 8.67 -19.71
N GLY A 33 -13.33 7.71 -19.62
CA GLY A 33 -12.15 7.79 -18.76
C GLY A 33 -10.86 7.59 -19.55
N TYR A 34 -9.74 7.96 -18.92
CA TYR A 34 -8.41 7.85 -19.52
C TYR A 34 -7.39 7.23 -18.56
N ILE A 35 -6.51 6.42 -19.13
CA ILE A 35 -5.26 5.96 -18.53
C ILE A 35 -4.13 6.51 -19.38
N LEU A 36 -3.14 7.13 -18.74
CA LEU A 36 -2.07 7.84 -19.41
C LEU A 36 -0.72 7.26 -18.98
N GLU A 37 0.23 7.28 -19.91
CA GLU A 37 1.64 7.07 -19.64
C GLU A 37 2.35 8.42 -19.82
N VAL A 38 2.95 8.94 -18.75
CA VAL A 38 3.45 10.33 -18.70
C VAL A 38 4.82 10.45 -18.03
N ASP A 39 5.53 11.51 -18.39
CA ASP A 39 6.67 12.01 -17.62
C ASP A 39 6.22 13.21 -16.78
N MET A 40 6.59 13.22 -15.50
CA MET A 40 6.29 14.33 -14.59
C MET A 40 7.55 14.75 -13.85
N GLU A 41 7.77 16.05 -13.74
CA GLU A 41 8.78 16.63 -12.88
C GLU A 41 8.21 16.79 -11.46
N TYR A 42 9.08 16.51 -10.48
CA TYR A 42 8.83 16.75 -9.07
C TYR A 42 9.63 17.98 -8.62
N PRO A 43 8.98 19.15 -8.48
CA PRO A 43 9.71 20.38 -8.19
C PRO A 43 10.33 20.38 -6.77
N PRO A 44 11.58 20.86 -6.61
CA PRO A 44 12.25 20.93 -5.31
C PRO A 44 11.49 21.71 -4.23
N GLU A 45 10.72 22.72 -4.63
CA GLU A 45 9.88 23.54 -3.74
C GLU A 45 8.79 22.73 -3.02
N LEU A 46 8.41 21.56 -3.55
CA LEU A 46 7.42 20.67 -2.93
C LEU A 46 8.05 19.66 -1.97
N HIS A 47 9.37 19.51 -1.95
CA HIS A 47 10.03 18.39 -1.27
C HIS A 47 9.76 18.38 0.23
N ASP A 48 9.80 19.53 0.91
CA ASP A 48 9.52 19.59 2.35
C ASP A 48 8.06 19.26 2.65
N LEU A 49 7.12 19.82 1.88
CA LEU A 49 5.67 19.58 2.04
C LEU A 49 5.31 18.11 1.78
N HIS A 50 5.88 17.52 0.72
CA HIS A 50 5.55 16.17 0.29
C HIS A 50 6.45 15.10 0.92
N ASN A 51 7.43 15.45 1.75
CA ASN A 51 8.42 14.52 2.28
C ASN A 51 7.78 13.32 3.01
N ASN A 52 6.69 13.54 3.74
CA ASN A 52 6.05 12.49 4.52
C ASN A 52 5.17 11.58 3.66
N TYR A 53 4.57 12.11 2.59
CA TYR A 53 3.69 11.34 1.71
C TYR A 53 3.85 11.63 0.21
N PRO A 54 5.03 11.35 -0.39
CA PRO A 54 5.27 11.66 -1.79
C PRO A 54 4.20 11.07 -2.73
N LEU A 55 3.77 11.89 -3.69
CA LEU A 55 2.90 11.51 -4.80
C LEU A 55 3.58 10.52 -5.76
N ALA A 56 2.75 9.77 -6.50
CA ALA A 56 3.19 8.85 -7.56
C ALA A 56 4.29 7.84 -7.13
N PRO A 57 4.00 6.93 -6.18
CA PRO A 57 5.00 5.97 -5.71
C PRO A 57 5.37 4.97 -6.81
N GLU A 58 6.63 4.53 -6.82
CA GLU A 58 7.21 3.67 -7.86
C GLU A 58 7.82 2.40 -7.28
N ARG A 59 7.95 1.38 -8.12
CA ARG A 59 8.75 0.20 -7.79
C ARG A 59 10.20 0.50 -8.08
N MET A 60 11.05 0.39 -7.07
CA MET A 60 12.49 0.61 -7.22
C MET A 60 13.30 -0.36 -6.38
N ASN A 61 14.53 -0.61 -6.82
CA ASN A 61 15.53 -1.36 -6.06
C ASN A 61 16.33 -0.37 -5.23
N ILE A 62 16.31 -0.53 -3.91
CA ILE A 62 17.15 0.27 -3.03
C ILE A 62 18.54 -0.37 -3.00
N THR A 63 19.53 0.39 -3.43
CA THR A 63 20.93 -0.04 -3.42
C THR A 63 21.65 0.48 -2.18
N PRO A 64 22.73 -0.18 -1.71
CA PRO A 64 23.50 0.30 -0.56
C PRO A 64 23.96 1.75 -0.68
N ASN A 65 24.27 2.23 -1.89
CA ASN A 65 24.71 3.60 -2.15
C ASN A 65 23.60 4.66 -1.93
N MET A 66 22.34 4.24 -1.87
CA MET A 66 21.22 5.13 -1.55
C MET A 66 20.98 5.24 -0.04
N LEU A 67 21.52 4.32 0.75
CA LEU A 67 21.32 4.32 2.20
C LEU A 67 22.13 5.47 2.81
N SER A 68 21.57 6.09 3.85
CA SER A 68 22.31 7.09 4.61
C SER A 68 23.46 6.47 5.41
N PRO A 69 24.47 7.25 5.80
CA PRO A 69 25.51 6.78 6.71
C PRO A 69 24.93 6.19 8.00
N THR A 70 23.90 6.81 8.57
CA THR A 70 23.19 6.30 9.76
C THR A 70 22.58 4.93 9.50
N ALA A 71 21.89 4.74 8.36
CA ALA A 71 21.26 3.48 8.01
C ALA A 71 22.30 2.35 7.82
N LEU A 72 23.47 2.66 7.25
CA LEU A 72 24.59 1.73 7.14
C LEU A 72 25.19 1.38 8.51
N SER A 73 25.36 2.36 9.41
CA SER A 73 25.80 2.12 10.79
C SER A 73 24.84 1.17 11.53
N ILE A 74 23.53 1.40 11.41
CA ILE A 74 22.51 0.54 12.01
C ILE A 74 22.61 -0.90 11.48
N LEU A 75 22.80 -1.09 10.18
CA LEU A 75 22.98 -2.44 9.60
C LEU A 75 24.21 -3.14 10.16
N HIS A 76 25.32 -2.41 10.31
CA HIS A 76 26.56 -2.93 10.88
C HIS A 76 26.37 -3.31 12.37
N GLU A 77 25.76 -2.44 13.17
CA GLU A 77 25.43 -2.70 14.59
C GLU A 77 24.51 -3.92 14.75
N MET A 78 23.56 -4.12 13.82
CA MET A 78 22.64 -5.27 13.82
C MET A 78 23.28 -6.56 13.30
N ASN A 79 24.51 -6.52 12.77
CA ASN A 79 25.16 -7.63 12.06
C ASN A 79 24.27 -8.20 10.92
N VAL A 80 23.64 -7.30 10.15
CA VAL A 80 22.75 -7.65 9.04
C VAL A 80 23.34 -7.12 7.74
N GLN A 81 23.47 -8.01 6.76
CA GLN A 81 23.87 -7.61 5.41
C GLN A 81 22.71 -6.87 4.71
N PRO A 82 22.99 -5.81 3.93
CA PRO A 82 21.99 -5.16 3.10
C PRO A 82 21.26 -6.21 2.25
N ALA A 83 19.92 -6.19 2.28
CA ALA A 83 19.14 -7.17 1.55
C ALA A 83 19.46 -7.11 0.05
N LEU A 84 19.77 -8.25 -0.54
CA LEU A 84 19.99 -8.38 -1.99
C LEU A 84 18.73 -7.98 -2.75
N LYS A 85 18.90 -7.06 -3.72
CA LYS A 85 17.98 -6.67 -4.80
C LYS A 85 16.54 -7.17 -4.63
N SER A 86 15.75 -6.44 -3.86
CA SER A 86 14.30 -6.63 -3.83
C SER A 86 13.60 -5.35 -4.26
N GLU A 87 12.76 -5.46 -5.28
CA GLU A 87 11.92 -4.36 -5.72
C GLU A 87 10.89 -4.04 -4.63
N LYS A 88 10.79 -2.75 -4.29
CA LYS A 88 9.84 -2.26 -3.30
C LYS A 88 9.05 -1.12 -3.89
N LEU A 89 7.78 -1.03 -3.51
CA LEU A 89 7.01 0.18 -3.72
C LEU A 89 7.49 1.24 -2.72
N VAL A 90 8.00 2.36 -3.25
CA VAL A 90 8.64 3.44 -2.52
C VAL A 90 8.03 4.77 -2.96
N PRO A 91 7.35 5.50 -2.06
CA PRO A 91 7.05 6.91 -2.25
C PRO A 91 8.37 7.70 -2.28
N ASN A 92 8.65 8.39 -3.38
CA ASN A 92 9.89 9.12 -3.58
C ASN A 92 9.61 10.45 -4.31
N LEU A 93 10.51 11.40 -4.14
CA LEU A 93 10.46 12.76 -4.69
C LEU A 93 11.26 12.88 -6.00
N CYS A 94 11.66 11.78 -6.64
CA CYS A 94 12.32 11.84 -7.94
C CYS A 94 11.30 12.15 -9.05
N ASN A 95 11.79 12.70 -10.16
CA ASN A 95 11.01 12.81 -11.40
C ASN A 95 10.46 11.45 -11.84
N LYS A 96 9.25 11.46 -12.39
CA LYS A 96 8.54 10.27 -12.86
C LYS A 96 8.74 10.13 -14.35
N GLN A 97 9.06 8.91 -14.80
CA GLN A 97 9.32 8.60 -16.20
C GLN A 97 8.43 7.43 -16.62
N ASN A 98 7.72 7.55 -17.74
CA ASN A 98 6.76 6.57 -18.24
C ASN A 98 5.78 6.10 -17.14
N TYR A 99 5.32 7.02 -16.29
CA TYR A 99 4.44 6.70 -15.18
C TYR A 99 3.03 6.48 -15.69
N VAL A 100 2.47 5.29 -15.40
CA VAL A 100 1.10 4.94 -15.79
C VAL A 100 0.14 5.30 -14.67
N LEU A 101 -0.81 6.18 -14.96
CA LEU A 101 -1.82 6.66 -14.00
C LEU A 101 -3.20 6.88 -14.62
N HIS A 102 -4.22 6.88 -13.77
CA HIS A 102 -5.57 7.28 -14.15
C HIS A 102 -5.69 8.80 -14.24
N TYR A 103 -6.53 9.33 -15.14
CA TYR A 103 -6.66 10.79 -15.36
C TYR A 103 -6.99 11.59 -14.09
N ARG A 104 -7.79 11.03 -13.18
CA ARG A 104 -8.09 11.66 -11.88
C ARG A 104 -6.86 11.80 -10.96
N ASN A 105 -5.91 10.87 -11.06
CA ASN A 105 -4.62 11.00 -10.35
C ASN A 105 -3.80 12.12 -10.98
N LEU A 106 -3.74 12.19 -12.30
CA LEU A 106 -3.04 13.27 -13.01
C LEU A 106 -3.57 14.64 -12.58
N LYS A 107 -4.89 14.85 -12.61
CA LYS A 107 -5.50 16.10 -12.15
C LYS A 107 -5.07 16.49 -10.73
N LEU A 108 -5.18 15.55 -9.79
CA LEU A 108 -4.80 15.79 -8.40
C LEU A 108 -3.31 16.10 -8.28
N TYR A 109 -2.45 15.36 -8.99
CA TYR A 109 -1.00 15.58 -8.93
C TYR A 109 -0.62 16.95 -9.48
N LEU A 110 -1.24 17.39 -10.58
CA LEU A 110 -1.04 18.74 -11.14
C LEU A 110 -1.55 19.83 -10.19
N SER A 111 -2.72 19.64 -9.57
CA SER A 111 -3.23 20.61 -8.58
C SER A 111 -2.36 20.71 -7.34
N LEU A 112 -1.63 19.63 -7.01
CA LEU A 112 -0.65 19.58 -5.92
C LEU A 112 0.76 19.99 -6.35
N GLY A 113 0.93 20.48 -7.60
CA GLY A 113 2.15 21.15 -8.06
C GLY A 113 3.12 20.30 -8.88
N LEU A 114 2.86 19.02 -9.14
CA LEU A 114 3.67 18.27 -10.11
C LEU A 114 3.53 18.91 -11.50
N LYS A 115 4.61 18.89 -12.28
CA LYS A 115 4.64 19.47 -13.62
C LYS A 115 4.63 18.36 -14.65
N LEU A 116 3.63 18.35 -15.53
CA LEU A 116 3.62 17.41 -16.66
C LEU A 116 4.68 17.82 -17.68
N ILE A 117 5.56 16.89 -18.04
CA ILE A 117 6.61 17.12 -19.04
C ILE A 117 6.18 16.57 -20.39
N LYS A 118 5.63 15.35 -20.41
CA LYS A 118 5.25 14.67 -21.64
C LYS A 118 4.14 13.67 -21.42
N ILE A 119 3.22 13.59 -22.37
CA ILE A 119 2.28 12.46 -22.51
C ILE A 119 2.82 11.56 -23.61
N HIS A 120 3.12 10.30 -23.28
CA HIS A 120 3.59 9.34 -24.28
C HIS A 120 2.42 8.66 -24.98
N ARG A 121 1.41 8.24 -24.20
CA ARG A 121 0.26 7.49 -24.70
C ARG A 121 -0.97 7.73 -23.85
N VAL A 122 -2.14 7.67 -24.49
CA VAL A 122 -3.44 7.77 -23.81
C VAL A 122 -4.32 6.61 -24.25
N MET A 123 -4.86 5.89 -23.28
CA MET A 123 -5.89 4.88 -23.50
C MET A 123 -7.22 5.42 -22.99
N LYS A 124 -8.15 5.65 -23.92
CA LYS A 124 -9.53 6.05 -23.68
C LYS A 124 -10.39 4.81 -23.47
N PHE A 125 -11.42 4.91 -22.63
CA PHE A 125 -12.40 3.84 -22.42
C PHE A 125 -13.73 4.38 -21.91
N THR A 126 -14.78 3.59 -22.09
CA THR A 126 -16.09 3.81 -21.46
C THR A 126 -16.06 3.32 -20.02
N GLN A 127 -16.54 4.14 -19.08
CA GLN A 127 -16.63 3.84 -17.66
C GLN A 127 -18.04 4.10 -17.11
N ARG A 128 -18.42 3.34 -16.08
CA ARG A 128 -19.67 3.53 -15.32
C ARG A 128 -19.56 2.92 -13.93
N CYS A 129 -20.50 3.27 -13.05
CA CYS A 129 -20.57 2.76 -11.68
C CYS A 129 -21.14 1.32 -11.58
N TRP A 130 -20.68 0.39 -12.43
CA TRP A 130 -21.32 -0.93 -12.58
C TRP A 130 -21.16 -1.88 -11.38
N LEU A 131 -20.21 -1.63 -10.48
CA LEU A 131 -20.07 -2.36 -9.20
C LEU A 131 -20.83 -1.71 -8.04
N LYS A 132 -21.38 -0.51 -8.21
CA LYS A 132 -21.92 0.29 -7.10
C LYS A 132 -23.01 -0.44 -6.33
N ASP A 133 -23.97 -1.04 -7.03
CA ASP A 133 -25.10 -1.72 -6.38
C ASP A 133 -24.65 -2.95 -5.60
N TYR A 134 -23.70 -3.72 -6.13
CA TYR A 134 -23.11 -4.87 -5.44
C TYR A 134 -22.38 -4.45 -4.16
N ILE A 135 -21.57 -3.38 -4.22
CA ILE A 135 -20.84 -2.87 -3.06
C ILE A 135 -21.80 -2.30 -2.02
N ASN A 136 -22.82 -1.56 -2.46
CA ASN A 136 -23.83 -0.98 -1.57
C ASN A 136 -24.61 -2.09 -0.87
N PHE A 137 -25.07 -3.10 -1.61
CA PHE A 137 -25.74 -4.28 -1.04
C PHE A 137 -24.90 -4.92 0.07
N ASN A 138 -23.64 -5.28 -0.22
CA ASN A 138 -22.77 -5.91 0.78
C ASN A 138 -22.48 -4.99 1.98
N THR A 139 -22.44 -3.67 1.77
CA THR A 139 -22.23 -2.69 2.84
C THR A 139 -23.45 -2.59 3.76
N GLU A 140 -24.65 -2.58 3.18
CA GLU A 140 -25.91 -2.61 3.95
C GLU A 140 -26.07 -3.94 4.71
N GLN A 141 -25.80 -5.08 4.06
CA GLN A 141 -25.80 -6.36 4.76
C GLN A 141 -24.81 -6.36 5.93
N ARG A 142 -23.60 -5.84 5.74
CA ARG A 142 -22.59 -5.68 6.80
C ARG A 142 -23.04 -4.76 7.95
N LYS A 143 -23.96 -3.83 7.71
CA LYS A 143 -24.58 -3.01 8.77
C LYS A 143 -25.58 -3.81 9.60
N HIS A 144 -26.44 -4.59 8.95
CA HIS A 144 -27.52 -5.36 9.59
C HIS A 144 -27.03 -6.58 10.40
N VAL A 145 -26.01 -7.28 9.91
CA VAL A 145 -25.52 -8.49 10.58
C VAL A 145 -24.87 -8.18 11.93
N LYS A 146 -25.14 -9.06 12.91
CA LYS A 146 -24.72 -8.87 14.30
C LYS A 146 -23.38 -9.53 14.60
N THR A 147 -23.14 -10.72 14.04
CA THR A 147 -21.96 -11.52 14.36
C THR A 147 -20.70 -10.97 13.71
N ALA A 148 -19.54 -11.17 14.35
CA ALA A 148 -18.26 -10.78 13.76
C ALA A 148 -17.96 -11.56 12.46
N PHE A 149 -18.31 -12.85 12.44
CA PHE A 149 -18.15 -13.71 11.27
C PHE A 149 -18.88 -13.19 10.03
N GLU A 150 -20.18 -12.88 10.14
CA GLU A 150 -20.96 -12.39 9.01
C GLU A 150 -20.48 -11.00 8.53
N LYS A 151 -20.05 -10.13 9.47
CA LYS A 151 -19.44 -8.84 9.12
C LYS A 151 -18.19 -9.03 8.27
N ASP A 152 -17.36 -10.01 8.61
CA ASP A 152 -16.15 -10.35 7.86
C ASP A 152 -16.47 -11.05 6.54
N PHE A 153 -17.54 -11.84 6.47
CA PHE A 153 -18.01 -12.48 5.24
C PHE A 153 -18.40 -11.45 4.17
N PHE A 154 -19.23 -10.45 4.50
CA PHE A 154 -19.60 -9.40 3.54
C PHE A 154 -18.43 -8.47 3.20
N LYS A 155 -17.51 -8.24 4.15
CA LYS A 155 -16.24 -7.55 3.87
C LYS A 155 -15.40 -8.33 2.85
N LEU A 156 -15.31 -9.65 3.01
CA LEU A 156 -14.56 -10.52 2.11
C LEU A 156 -15.14 -10.53 0.70
N HIS A 157 -16.46 -10.52 0.54
CA HIS A 157 -17.12 -10.48 -0.77
C HIS A 157 -16.66 -9.28 -1.61
N ASN A 158 -16.63 -8.10 -0.99
CA ASN A 158 -16.13 -6.90 -1.64
C ASN A 158 -14.61 -7.01 -1.92
N ASN A 159 -13.80 -7.40 -0.94
CA ASN A 159 -12.34 -7.52 -1.11
C ASN A 159 -11.96 -8.56 -2.19
N ALA A 160 -12.70 -9.66 -2.29
CA ALA A 160 -12.45 -10.75 -3.22
C ALA A 160 -12.64 -10.31 -4.68
N VAL A 161 -13.61 -9.44 -4.98
CA VAL A 161 -13.81 -8.89 -6.32
C VAL A 161 -12.54 -8.16 -6.79
N TYR A 162 -12.01 -7.25 -5.97
CA TYR A 162 -10.76 -6.56 -6.28
C TYR A 162 -9.60 -7.55 -6.45
N GLY A 163 -9.39 -8.46 -5.49
CA GLY A 163 -8.33 -9.48 -5.59
C GLY A 163 -8.42 -10.33 -6.86
N LYS A 164 -9.65 -10.64 -7.31
CA LYS A 164 -9.88 -11.40 -8.53
C LYS A 164 -9.56 -10.62 -9.79
N THR A 165 -9.89 -9.32 -9.84
CA THR A 165 -9.57 -8.46 -11.00
C THR A 165 -8.06 -8.36 -11.26
N MET A 166 -7.25 -8.45 -10.20
CA MET A 166 -5.79 -8.36 -10.26
C MET A 166 -5.08 -9.73 -10.27
N GLU A 167 -5.81 -10.84 -10.40
CA GLU A 167 -5.23 -12.18 -10.37
C GLU A 167 -4.22 -12.36 -11.52
N ASN A 168 -2.95 -12.62 -11.17
CA ASN A 168 -1.94 -12.94 -12.17
C ASN A 168 -2.04 -14.41 -12.61
N LEU A 169 -2.71 -14.62 -13.74
CA LEU A 169 -2.90 -15.95 -14.33
C LEU A 169 -1.58 -16.59 -14.81
N ARG A 170 -0.52 -15.81 -15.05
CA ARG A 170 0.79 -16.33 -15.51
C ARG A 170 1.50 -17.13 -14.43
N ASN A 171 1.19 -16.89 -13.17
CA ASN A 171 1.75 -17.65 -12.04
C ASN A 171 1.05 -19.01 -11.83
N ARG A 172 -0.01 -19.31 -12.60
CA ARG A 172 -0.69 -20.61 -12.48
C ARG A 172 0.16 -21.72 -13.08
N VAL A 173 0.20 -22.84 -12.38
CA VAL A 173 0.86 -24.07 -12.80
C VAL A 173 -0.17 -25.15 -13.02
N LYS A 174 0.12 -26.08 -13.93
CA LYS A 174 -0.64 -27.32 -14.07
C LYS A 174 0.05 -28.39 -13.24
N VAL A 175 -0.70 -29.04 -12.35
CA VAL A 175 -0.21 -30.17 -11.58
C VAL A 175 -0.94 -31.42 -12.04
N ASP A 176 -0.20 -32.37 -12.58
CA ASP A 176 -0.69 -33.71 -12.91
C ASP A 176 -0.34 -34.66 -11.76
N ILE A 177 -1.35 -35.27 -11.13
CA ILE A 177 -1.15 -36.37 -10.17
C ILE A 177 -1.07 -37.68 -10.95
N VAL A 178 0.03 -38.42 -10.76
CA VAL A 178 0.37 -39.56 -11.62
C VAL A 178 0.71 -40.78 -10.78
N GLN A 179 0.09 -41.91 -11.11
CA GLN A 179 0.32 -43.18 -10.44
C GLN A 179 1.05 -44.22 -11.28
N THR A 180 1.32 -43.91 -12.56
CA THR A 180 1.96 -44.87 -13.48
C THR A 180 3.28 -44.33 -14.03
N LYS A 181 4.32 -45.19 -13.99
CA LYS A 181 5.66 -44.89 -14.50
C LYS A 181 5.64 -44.43 -15.96
N LYS A 182 4.79 -45.04 -16.80
CA LYS A 182 4.64 -44.69 -18.22
C LYS A 182 4.17 -43.24 -18.40
N ARG A 183 3.13 -42.82 -17.66
CA ARG A 183 2.61 -41.45 -17.71
C ARG A 183 3.61 -40.45 -17.12
N ALA A 184 4.27 -40.81 -16.03
CA ALA A 184 5.28 -39.95 -15.39
C ALA A 184 6.43 -39.64 -16.35
N LYS A 185 7.03 -40.66 -16.98
CA LYS A 185 8.07 -40.49 -18.00
C LYS A 185 7.61 -39.60 -19.15
N LYS A 186 6.39 -39.80 -19.67
CA LYS A 186 5.83 -38.97 -20.74
C LYS A 186 5.72 -37.49 -20.34
N LEU A 187 5.34 -37.20 -19.10
CA LEU A 187 5.17 -35.84 -18.61
C LEU A 187 6.50 -35.13 -18.32
N VAL A 188 7.52 -35.86 -17.84
CA VAL A 188 8.87 -35.32 -17.60
C VAL A 188 9.59 -34.95 -18.89
N VAL A 189 9.39 -35.73 -19.97
CA VAL A 189 9.97 -35.43 -21.30
C VAL A 189 9.28 -34.23 -21.97
N SER A 190 8.12 -33.80 -21.47
CA SER A 190 7.42 -32.66 -22.07
C SER A 190 8.22 -31.36 -21.93
N PRO A 191 8.32 -30.51 -22.97
CA PRO A 191 8.90 -29.17 -22.85
C PRO A 191 8.21 -28.27 -21.82
N ALA A 192 6.98 -28.61 -21.43
CA ALA A 192 6.23 -27.91 -20.40
C ALA A 192 6.59 -28.36 -18.98
N PHE A 193 7.45 -29.37 -18.80
CA PHE A 193 7.89 -29.84 -17.50
C PHE A 193 8.59 -28.72 -16.71
N HIS A 194 8.30 -28.64 -15.41
CA HIS A 194 8.93 -27.67 -14.51
C HIS A 194 9.61 -28.37 -13.34
N ALA A 195 8.86 -29.19 -12.61
CA ALA A 195 9.34 -29.91 -11.44
C ALA A 195 8.46 -31.14 -11.19
N PHE A 196 8.90 -32.06 -10.32
CA PHE A 196 8.02 -33.09 -9.77
C PHE A 196 8.26 -33.25 -8.28
N THR A 197 7.26 -33.78 -7.58
CA THR A 197 7.34 -34.12 -6.16
C THR A 197 6.83 -35.55 -6.00
N ILE A 198 7.69 -36.43 -5.51
CA ILE A 198 7.33 -37.82 -5.21
C ILE A 198 6.73 -37.84 -3.80
N PHE A 199 5.50 -38.34 -3.69
CA PHE A 199 4.82 -38.52 -2.40
C PHE A 199 5.10 -39.92 -1.85
N ASP A 200 4.96 -40.94 -2.69
CA ASP A 200 5.26 -42.33 -2.38
C ASP A 200 5.68 -43.10 -3.65
N GLU A 201 5.93 -44.41 -3.53
CA GLU A 201 6.37 -45.28 -4.63
C GLU A 201 5.43 -45.28 -5.85
N ASN A 202 4.13 -45.04 -5.61
CA ASN A 202 3.06 -45.11 -6.59
C ASN A 202 2.39 -43.76 -6.84
N LEU A 203 2.91 -42.64 -6.32
CA LEU A 203 2.28 -41.33 -6.46
C LEU A 203 3.31 -40.21 -6.64
N VAL A 204 3.22 -39.52 -7.78
CA VAL A 204 4.04 -38.35 -8.11
C VAL A 204 3.18 -37.19 -8.60
N ALA A 205 3.38 -35.99 -8.07
CA ALA A 205 2.91 -34.75 -8.67
C ALA A 205 3.92 -34.25 -9.69
N VAL A 206 3.52 -34.09 -10.95
CA VAL A 206 4.34 -33.46 -11.98
C VAL A 206 3.80 -32.04 -12.23
N GLN A 207 4.62 -31.05 -11.91
CA GLN A 207 4.34 -29.64 -12.15
C GLN A 207 4.77 -29.26 -13.55
N ARG A 208 3.89 -28.55 -14.25
CA ARG A 208 4.09 -28.11 -15.63
C ARG A 208 3.70 -26.65 -15.81
N LYS A 209 4.43 -25.97 -16.69
CA LYS A 209 4.06 -24.65 -17.20
C LYS A 209 2.79 -24.76 -18.05
N LEU A 210 1.94 -23.73 -17.96
CA LEU A 210 0.80 -23.60 -18.87
C LEU A 210 1.30 -23.20 -20.26
N THR A 211 1.03 -24.01 -21.27
CA THR A 211 1.45 -23.75 -22.67
C THR A 211 0.51 -22.79 -23.40
N LYS A 212 -0.73 -22.68 -22.94
CA LYS A 212 -1.72 -21.73 -23.42
C LYS A 212 -2.36 -21.07 -22.20
N LEU A 213 -2.50 -19.75 -22.25
CA LEU A 213 -3.07 -18.95 -21.17
C LEU A 213 -4.10 -17.99 -21.76
N CYS A 214 -5.32 -18.03 -21.24
CA CYS A 214 -6.36 -17.05 -21.56
C CYS A 214 -6.30 -15.92 -20.53
N LEU A 215 -6.03 -14.69 -20.96
CA LEU A 215 -6.03 -13.51 -20.10
C LEU A 215 -7.45 -12.97 -19.93
N ASN A 216 -8.23 -13.62 -19.05
CA ASN A 216 -9.64 -13.29 -18.79
C ASN A 216 -9.85 -12.62 -17.42
N ARG A 217 -8.89 -11.82 -16.97
CA ARG A 217 -9.04 -10.99 -15.78
C ARG A 217 -9.11 -9.53 -16.19
N PRO A 218 -10.12 -8.77 -15.71
CA PRO A 218 -10.25 -7.36 -16.05
C PRO A 218 -9.27 -6.53 -15.21
N ILE A 219 -7.97 -6.64 -15.49
CA ILE A 219 -6.89 -6.01 -14.74
C ILE A 219 -7.02 -4.49 -14.74
N GLN A 220 -7.53 -3.91 -15.82
CA GLN A 220 -7.83 -2.48 -15.93
C GLN A 220 -8.78 -1.98 -14.84
N VAL A 221 -9.73 -2.82 -14.40
CA VAL A 221 -10.67 -2.47 -13.32
C VAL A 221 -9.92 -2.41 -11.99
N GLY A 222 -9.08 -3.41 -11.70
CA GLY A 222 -8.28 -3.43 -10.48
C GLY A 222 -7.25 -2.29 -10.45
N PHE A 223 -6.64 -1.96 -11.59
CA PHE A 223 -5.79 -0.77 -11.73
C PHE A 223 -6.55 0.50 -11.34
N VAL A 224 -7.71 0.77 -11.96
CA VAL A 224 -8.48 2.00 -11.65
C VAL A 224 -8.96 2.02 -10.20
N ILE A 225 -9.35 0.89 -9.60
CA ILE A 225 -9.71 0.84 -8.17
C ILE A 225 -8.55 1.31 -7.29
N LEU A 226 -7.33 0.84 -7.55
CA LEU A 226 -6.15 1.23 -6.79
C LEU A 226 -5.81 2.70 -7.01
N GLU A 227 -5.87 3.18 -8.25
CA GLU A 227 -5.64 4.57 -8.61
C GLU A 227 -6.65 5.52 -7.94
N LEU A 228 -7.93 5.18 -7.89
CA LEU A 228 -8.95 5.97 -7.19
C LEU A 228 -8.75 5.95 -5.67
N SER A 229 -8.24 4.84 -5.12
CA SER A 229 -7.89 4.77 -3.71
C SER A 229 -6.75 5.74 -3.36
N LYS A 230 -5.75 5.89 -4.24
CA LYS A 230 -4.67 6.87 -4.05
C LYS A 230 -5.20 8.29 -4.04
N VAL A 231 -6.07 8.64 -4.99
CA VAL A 231 -6.71 9.97 -5.06
C VAL A 231 -7.36 10.32 -3.73
N LEU A 232 -8.17 9.42 -3.15
CA LEU A 232 -8.87 9.68 -1.89
C LEU A 232 -7.91 9.90 -0.71
N MET A 233 -6.83 9.10 -0.63
CA MET A 233 -5.86 9.22 0.45
C MET A 233 -5.01 10.50 0.34
N TYR A 234 -4.58 10.84 -0.88
CA TYR A 234 -3.80 12.05 -1.13
C TYR A 234 -4.65 13.31 -1.00
N ASP A 235 -5.88 13.31 -1.50
CA ASP A 235 -6.82 14.43 -1.36
C ASP A 235 -7.10 14.73 0.11
N PHE A 236 -7.40 13.70 0.90
CA PHE A 236 -7.61 13.87 2.34
C PHE A 236 -6.34 14.37 3.05
N HIS A 237 -5.17 13.84 2.72
CA HIS A 237 -3.91 14.30 3.30
C HIS A 237 -3.64 15.77 2.97
N TYR A 238 -3.56 16.11 1.68
CA TYR A 238 -3.07 17.40 1.23
C TYR A 238 -4.13 18.51 1.29
N ASN A 239 -5.37 18.22 0.88
CA ASN A 239 -6.42 19.24 0.76
C ASN A 239 -7.29 19.37 2.01
N VAL A 240 -7.20 18.45 2.97
CA VAL A 240 -7.94 18.53 4.25
C VAL A 240 -6.98 18.73 5.42
N ILE A 241 -6.09 17.76 5.67
CA ILE A 241 -5.22 17.80 6.86
C ILE A 241 -4.14 18.87 6.72
N MET A 242 -3.39 18.88 5.63
CA MET A 242 -2.30 19.86 5.44
C MET A 242 -2.84 21.28 5.26
N THR A 243 -3.99 21.48 4.63
CA THR A 243 -4.64 22.81 4.56
C THR A 243 -5.05 23.33 5.94
N LYS A 244 -5.54 22.45 6.83
CA LYS A 244 -5.99 22.86 8.17
C LYS A 244 -4.84 23.12 9.13
N TYR A 245 -3.83 22.24 9.16
CA TYR A 245 -2.81 22.24 10.20
C TYR A 245 -1.44 22.70 9.70
N GLY A 246 -1.14 22.60 8.41
CA GLY A 246 0.16 22.95 7.85
C GLY A 246 1.31 22.23 8.56
N ASP A 247 2.27 23.02 9.05
CA ASP A 247 3.44 22.59 9.82
C ASP A 247 3.09 21.95 11.17
N LYS A 248 1.87 22.16 11.67
CA LYS A 248 1.40 21.57 12.94
C LYS A 248 0.95 20.12 12.80
N ALA A 249 0.90 19.57 11.59
CA ALA A 249 0.60 18.16 11.36
C ALA A 249 1.80 17.43 10.73
N ARG A 250 2.14 16.28 11.29
CA ARG A 250 3.16 15.38 10.75
C ARG A 250 2.58 13.99 10.57
N LEU A 251 2.65 13.47 9.34
CA LEU A 251 2.25 12.08 9.06
C LEU A 251 3.35 11.13 9.54
N LEU A 252 3.02 10.29 10.52
CA LEU A 252 3.91 9.34 11.17
C LEU A 252 4.01 8.01 10.40
N PHE A 253 2.88 7.51 9.90
CA PHE A 253 2.87 6.36 9.00
C PHE A 253 1.62 6.32 8.12
N THR A 254 1.72 5.52 7.07
CA THR A 254 0.59 5.07 6.28
C THR A 254 0.67 3.58 6.00
N ASP A 255 -0.45 2.85 6.15
CA ASP A 255 -0.58 1.48 5.66
C ASP A 255 -1.88 1.32 4.87
N THR A 256 -1.72 1.38 3.55
CA THR A 256 -2.73 1.19 2.50
C THR A 256 -3.93 2.15 2.55
N ASP A 257 -4.76 2.05 3.58
CA ASP A 257 -5.98 2.83 3.82
C ASP A 257 -5.98 3.49 5.20
N SER A 258 -4.81 3.64 5.84
CA SER A 258 -4.65 4.29 7.13
C SER A 258 -3.60 5.40 7.09
N LEU A 259 -3.83 6.44 7.89
CA LEU A 259 -2.96 7.60 8.10
C LEU A 259 -2.88 7.86 9.60
N CYS A 260 -1.67 7.98 10.14
CA CYS A 260 -1.46 8.34 11.54
C CYS A 260 -0.72 9.65 11.62
N TYR A 261 -1.29 10.59 12.37
CA TYR A 261 -0.79 11.95 12.48
C TYR A 261 -0.41 12.30 13.91
N GLU A 262 0.71 12.99 14.04
CA GLU A 262 0.98 13.88 15.18
C GLU A 262 0.41 15.26 14.82
N ILE A 263 -0.47 15.81 15.65
CA ILE A 263 -1.15 17.09 15.39
C ILE A 263 -1.01 18.00 16.60
N THR A 264 -0.46 19.19 16.40
CA THR A 264 -0.46 20.23 17.44
C THR A 264 -1.67 21.15 17.25
N THR A 265 -2.67 21.00 18.11
CA THR A 265 -3.87 21.86 18.13
C THR A 265 -4.32 22.16 19.57
N GLY A 266 -5.21 23.13 19.73
CA GLY A 266 -5.81 23.44 21.03
C GLY A 266 -6.81 22.39 21.49
N ASP A 267 -7.68 21.92 20.59
CA ASP A 267 -8.74 20.95 20.88
C ASP A 267 -9.05 20.10 19.65
N LEU A 268 -8.49 18.88 19.62
CA LEU A 268 -8.66 17.97 18.50
C LEU A 268 -10.14 17.57 18.30
N ASN A 269 -10.93 17.45 19.37
CA ASN A 269 -12.32 17.05 19.26
C ASN A 269 -13.16 18.12 18.55
N LYS A 270 -12.98 19.40 18.90
CA LYS A 270 -13.61 20.51 18.17
C LYS A 270 -13.18 20.55 16.71
N ASP A 271 -11.92 20.23 16.46
CA ASP A 271 -11.40 20.19 15.10
C ASP A 271 -11.99 19.08 14.25
N LEU A 272 -12.18 17.89 14.83
CA LEU A 272 -12.84 16.75 14.22
C LEU A 272 -14.33 17.01 14.00
N GLU A 273 -15.00 17.69 14.93
CA GLU A 273 -16.41 18.08 14.81
C GLU A 273 -16.65 18.98 13.58
N ARG A 274 -15.77 19.98 13.37
CA ARG A 274 -15.82 20.87 12.19
C ARG A 274 -15.55 20.15 10.87
N MET A 275 -14.96 18.96 10.93
CA MET A 275 -14.62 18.13 9.77
C MET A 275 -15.42 16.82 9.73
N LYS A 276 -16.53 16.72 10.49
CA LYS A 276 -17.31 15.50 10.65
C LYS A 276 -17.79 14.87 9.33
N GLN A 277 -17.88 15.65 8.25
CA GLN A 277 -18.20 15.15 6.91
C GLN A 277 -17.17 14.15 6.36
N TYR A 278 -15.96 14.09 6.92
CA TYR A 278 -14.94 13.12 6.54
C TYR A 278 -14.88 11.90 7.45
N PHE A 279 -15.62 11.90 8.57
CA PHE A 279 -15.44 10.92 9.64
C PHE A 279 -16.69 10.08 9.93
N ASP A 280 -16.46 8.84 10.35
CA ASP A 280 -17.41 7.93 10.97
C ASP A 280 -17.05 7.78 12.46
N PHE A 281 -17.84 8.44 13.32
CA PHE A 281 -17.68 8.40 14.78
C PHE A 281 -18.55 7.34 15.47
N SER A 282 -19.12 6.39 14.72
CA SER A 282 -20.07 5.41 15.27
C SER A 282 -19.46 4.36 16.20
N ASP A 283 -18.13 4.25 16.23
CA ASP A 283 -17.40 3.34 17.13
C ASP A 283 -16.95 4.05 18.43
N TYR A 284 -17.22 5.36 18.58
CA TYR A 284 -16.90 6.09 19.82
C TYR A 284 -17.79 5.64 20.99
N PRO A 285 -17.34 5.81 22.25
CA PRO A 285 -18.19 5.66 23.42
C PRO A 285 -19.47 6.50 23.30
N ARG A 286 -20.63 5.96 23.70
CA ARG A 286 -21.93 6.63 23.53
C ARG A 286 -22.07 7.94 24.30
N ASP A 287 -21.29 8.09 25.36
CA ASP A 287 -21.16 9.26 26.20
C ASP A 287 -20.20 10.31 25.62
N HIS A 288 -19.45 9.99 24.57
CA HIS A 288 -18.52 10.92 23.94
C HIS A 288 -19.25 11.97 23.09
N PRO A 289 -18.89 13.27 23.17
CA PRO A 289 -19.59 14.35 22.45
C PRO A 289 -19.67 14.16 20.92
N LEU A 290 -18.64 13.57 20.32
CA LEU A 290 -18.58 13.30 18.87
C LEU A 290 -19.32 12.05 18.41
N TYR A 291 -19.81 11.21 19.34
CA TYR A 291 -20.48 9.96 18.97
C TYR A 291 -21.68 10.24 18.05
N SER A 292 -21.69 9.58 16.89
CA SER A 292 -22.79 9.70 15.94
C SER A 292 -22.88 8.45 15.05
N ASP A 293 -24.10 7.93 14.90
CA ASP A 293 -24.40 6.84 13.97
C ASP A 293 -24.63 7.34 12.52
N GLU A 294 -24.56 8.65 12.26
CA GLU A 294 -24.87 9.25 10.95
C GLU A 294 -24.03 8.66 9.81
N ASN A 295 -22.73 8.46 10.03
CA ASN A 295 -21.79 7.95 9.03
C ASN A 295 -21.41 6.48 9.24
N LYS A 296 -22.13 5.78 10.11
CA LYS A 296 -21.86 4.40 10.48
C LYS A 296 -21.69 3.50 9.28
N LYS A 297 -20.48 2.96 9.10
CA LYS A 297 -20.10 2.04 8.02
C LYS A 297 -20.40 2.57 6.62
N LYS A 298 -20.50 3.89 6.43
CA LYS A 298 -20.62 4.50 5.10
C LYS A 298 -19.26 4.45 4.39
N ILE A 299 -19.30 4.16 3.09
CA ILE A 299 -18.10 4.10 2.26
C ILE A 299 -17.52 5.51 2.11
N GLY A 300 -16.21 5.64 2.21
CA GLY A 300 -15.53 6.91 1.97
C GLY A 300 -15.17 7.70 3.23
N TYR A 301 -15.66 7.30 4.40
CA TYR A 301 -15.43 8.01 5.66
C TYR A 301 -14.27 7.39 6.43
N PHE A 302 -13.47 8.23 7.09
CA PHE A 302 -12.39 7.82 7.98
C PHE A 302 -12.94 7.49 9.37
N LYS A 303 -12.40 6.47 10.01
CA LYS A 303 -12.64 6.16 11.42
C LYS A 303 -11.42 6.58 12.22
N ASP A 304 -11.65 7.04 13.45
CA ASP A 304 -10.59 7.07 14.44
C ASP A 304 -10.40 5.65 15.00
N GLU A 305 -9.22 5.08 14.85
CA GLU A 305 -8.94 3.72 15.32
C GLU A 305 -8.89 3.62 16.84
N LEU A 306 -8.63 4.73 17.54
CA LEU A 306 -8.58 4.78 19.00
C LEU A 306 -9.95 5.11 19.62
N ASN A 307 -10.98 5.30 18.82
CA ASN A 307 -12.36 5.59 19.26
C ASN A 307 -12.42 6.76 20.26
N GLY A 308 -11.69 7.85 20.00
CA GLY A 308 -11.63 9.03 20.84
C GLY A 308 -10.63 8.95 22.00
N GLN A 309 -9.90 7.84 22.16
CA GLN A 309 -8.85 7.76 23.17
C GLN A 309 -7.61 8.55 22.74
N PRO A 310 -6.97 9.30 23.65
CA PRO A 310 -5.68 9.90 23.39
C PRO A 310 -4.63 8.84 23.07
N CYS A 311 -3.93 9.02 21.97
CA CYS A 311 -2.66 8.35 21.71
C CYS A 311 -1.58 9.03 22.56
N LEU A 312 -0.88 8.28 23.38
CA LEU A 312 0.19 8.78 24.22
C LEU A 312 1.54 8.69 23.51
N GLU A 313 1.75 7.61 22.74
CA GLU A 313 3.00 7.38 22.04
C GLU A 313 2.83 6.52 20.80
N PHE A 314 3.63 6.83 19.77
CA PHE A 314 3.78 6.03 18.57
C PHE A 314 5.24 5.64 18.36
N ILE A 315 5.50 4.36 18.08
CA ILE A 315 6.82 3.85 17.71
C ILE A 315 6.72 3.13 16.36
N GLY A 316 7.32 3.71 15.32
CA GLY A 316 7.45 3.12 13.99
C GLY A 316 8.86 2.58 13.77
N LEU A 317 8.99 1.28 13.50
CA LEU A 317 10.30 0.66 13.22
C LEU A 317 10.58 0.53 11.71
N ARG A 318 9.52 0.25 10.94
CA ARG A 318 9.53 0.15 9.47
C ARG A 318 8.11 -0.06 8.95
N SER A 319 7.94 -0.04 7.63
CA SER A 319 6.68 -0.43 6.98
C SER A 319 6.10 -1.74 7.53
N LYS A 320 4.86 -1.67 8.05
CA LYS A 320 4.10 -2.77 8.68
C LYS A 320 4.71 -3.32 9.98
N MET A 321 5.46 -2.48 10.70
CA MET A 321 6.00 -2.79 12.02
C MET A 321 6.00 -1.53 12.89
N TYR A 322 5.01 -1.42 13.77
CA TYR A 322 4.80 -0.25 14.62
C TYR A 322 4.00 -0.62 15.87
N SER A 323 4.05 0.25 16.88
CA SER A 323 3.24 0.16 18.10
C SER A 323 2.62 1.52 18.43
N ILE A 324 1.40 1.50 18.95
CA ILE A 324 0.66 2.66 19.44
C ILE A 324 0.27 2.39 20.88
N LEU A 325 0.54 3.35 21.77
CA LEU A 325 0.14 3.35 23.16
C LEU A 325 -1.01 4.35 23.33
N SER A 326 -2.15 3.91 23.87
CA SER A 326 -3.22 4.78 24.35
C SER A 326 -3.34 4.68 25.88
N GLU A 327 -4.25 5.45 26.47
CA GLU A 327 -4.51 5.39 27.92
C GLU A 327 -4.97 4.00 28.40
N ARG A 328 -5.68 3.25 27.56
CA ARG A 328 -6.31 1.97 27.95
C ARG A 328 -5.61 0.76 27.35
N ASP A 329 -5.03 0.89 26.16
CA ASP A 329 -4.61 -0.24 25.35
C ASP A 329 -3.28 0.03 24.63
N GLU A 330 -2.65 -1.06 24.20
CA GLU A 330 -1.53 -1.05 23.27
C GLU A 330 -1.90 -1.77 21.98
N LYS A 331 -1.67 -1.12 20.84
CA LYS A 331 -1.83 -1.75 19.52
C LYS A 331 -0.46 -2.07 18.93
N GLN A 332 -0.16 -3.36 18.79
CA GLN A 332 1.09 -3.84 18.18
C GLN A 332 0.86 -4.39 16.77
N THR A 333 1.69 -3.95 15.83
CA THR A 333 1.76 -4.46 14.45
C THR A 333 3.18 -4.98 14.18
N ALA A 334 3.31 -6.25 13.81
CA ALA A 334 4.59 -6.86 13.43
C ALA A 334 4.36 -7.86 12.28
N LYS A 335 4.64 -7.43 11.04
CA LYS A 335 4.42 -8.27 9.86
C LYS A 335 5.19 -9.58 9.94
N GLY A 336 4.46 -10.68 9.80
CA GLY A 336 5.03 -12.03 9.76
C GLY A 336 5.10 -12.75 11.11
N ILE A 337 4.72 -12.09 12.21
CA ILE A 337 4.57 -12.71 13.52
C ILE A 337 3.10 -13.11 13.72
N CYS A 338 2.88 -14.34 14.20
CA CYS A 338 1.54 -14.87 14.48
C CYS A 338 0.79 -13.95 15.46
N LYS A 339 -0.53 -13.80 15.27
CA LYS A 339 -1.36 -12.91 16.09
C LYS A 339 -1.27 -13.24 17.59
N SER A 340 -1.37 -14.53 17.95
CA SER A 340 -1.27 -14.99 19.34
C SER A 340 0.08 -14.63 19.97
N VAL A 341 1.17 -14.94 19.29
CA VAL A 341 2.54 -14.63 19.76
C VAL A 341 2.74 -13.13 19.92
N ARG A 342 2.25 -12.34 18.96
CA ARG A 342 2.32 -10.87 19.05
C ARG A 342 1.59 -10.35 20.29
N GLN A 343 0.38 -10.82 20.56
CA GLN A 343 -0.42 -10.37 21.71
C GLN A 343 0.13 -10.84 23.06
N GLN A 344 0.89 -11.94 23.09
CA GLN A 344 1.41 -12.52 24.33
C GLN A 344 2.84 -12.06 24.66
N GLN A 345 3.66 -11.78 23.65
CA GLN A 345 5.11 -11.59 23.83
C GLN A 345 5.63 -10.21 23.40
N LEU A 346 4.84 -9.42 22.66
CA LEU A 346 5.28 -8.10 22.19
C LEU A 346 4.43 -7.02 22.86
N ILE A 347 5.08 -6.16 23.63
CA ILE A 347 4.52 -4.96 24.24
C ILE A 347 5.18 -3.71 23.66
N HIS A 348 4.56 -2.54 23.85
CA HIS A 348 5.02 -1.26 23.32
C HIS A 348 6.47 -0.95 23.73
N ALA A 349 6.84 -1.28 24.97
CA ALA A 349 8.21 -1.15 25.46
C ALA A 349 9.24 -1.91 24.62
N ASN A 350 8.92 -3.08 24.07
CA ASN A 350 9.85 -3.83 23.21
C ASN A 350 10.13 -3.09 21.89
N TYR A 351 9.14 -2.37 21.35
CA TYR A 351 9.33 -1.57 20.15
C TYR A 351 10.25 -0.38 20.44
N ARG A 352 10.01 0.31 21.55
CA ARG A 352 10.87 1.41 22.01
C ARG A 352 12.31 0.91 22.24
N GLU A 353 12.48 -0.20 22.95
CA GLU A 353 13.79 -0.80 23.19
C GLU A 353 14.48 -1.18 21.88
N CYS A 354 13.76 -1.80 20.93
CA CYS A 354 14.31 -2.15 19.62
C CYS A 354 14.78 -0.91 18.84
N LEU A 355 14.03 0.20 18.91
CA LEU A 355 14.40 1.47 18.28
C LEU A 355 15.66 2.08 18.91
N LEU A 356 15.70 2.17 20.24
CA LEU A 356 16.78 2.84 20.97
C LEU A 356 18.07 2.01 21.03
N SER A 357 17.94 0.70 21.29
CA SER A 357 19.10 -0.20 21.40
C SER A 357 19.64 -0.64 20.04
N ARG A 358 18.85 -0.47 18.96
CA ARG A 358 19.13 -0.97 17.62
C ARG A 358 19.40 -2.48 17.59
N LYS A 359 18.87 -3.24 18.55
CA LYS A 359 18.99 -4.70 18.60
C LYS A 359 17.72 -5.36 18.07
N PRO A 360 17.82 -6.28 17.10
CA PRO A 360 16.68 -7.05 16.66
C PRO A 360 16.20 -8.00 17.75
N SER A 361 14.90 -8.16 17.91
CA SER A 361 14.34 -9.18 18.81
C SER A 361 13.99 -10.46 18.06
N THR A 362 13.88 -11.57 18.78
CA THR A 362 13.52 -12.88 18.23
C THR A 362 12.42 -13.49 19.08
N VAL A 363 11.42 -14.10 18.44
CA VAL A 363 10.34 -14.83 19.10
C VAL A 363 10.27 -16.25 18.57
N SER A 364 9.86 -17.17 19.43
CA SER A 364 9.53 -18.53 19.04
C SER A 364 8.03 -18.62 18.77
N GLN A 365 7.66 -19.15 17.61
CA GLN A 365 6.25 -19.33 17.24
C GLN A 365 5.99 -20.72 16.68
N ASN A 366 4.86 -21.30 17.08
CA ASN A 366 4.38 -22.57 16.53
C ASN A 366 3.53 -22.31 15.29
N ARG A 367 3.74 -23.10 14.25
CA ARG A 367 2.95 -23.07 13.02
C ARG A 367 2.69 -24.48 12.51
N ILE A 368 1.62 -24.62 11.74
CA ILE A 368 1.39 -25.81 10.95
C ILE A 368 2.23 -25.71 9.68
N GLY A 369 3.09 -26.70 9.47
CA GLY A 369 3.87 -26.91 8.26
C GLY A 369 3.23 -27.99 7.39
N THR A 370 3.58 -27.98 6.10
CA THR A 370 3.25 -29.07 5.19
C THR A 370 4.46 -29.39 4.35
N GLU A 371 4.83 -30.66 4.29
CA GLU A 371 5.85 -31.18 3.39
C GLU A 371 5.32 -32.47 2.76
N LYS A 372 5.34 -32.56 1.42
CA LYS A 372 4.80 -33.73 0.70
C LYS A 372 3.37 -34.13 1.13
N HIS A 373 2.50 -33.15 1.39
CA HIS A 373 1.15 -33.33 1.94
C HIS A 373 1.06 -33.96 3.35
N HIS A 374 2.18 -34.17 4.03
CA HIS A 374 2.18 -34.46 5.45
C HIS A 374 2.10 -33.15 6.24
N ILE A 375 1.01 -33.01 7.00
CA ILE A 375 0.78 -31.89 7.89
C ILE A 375 1.46 -32.20 9.21
N PHE A 376 2.29 -31.27 9.69
CA PHE A 376 2.96 -31.41 10.99
C PHE A 376 3.01 -30.07 11.71
N SER A 377 3.11 -30.12 13.03
CA SER A 377 3.38 -28.93 13.85
C SER A 377 4.88 -28.70 13.90
N MET A 378 5.31 -27.46 13.71
CA MET A 378 6.72 -27.07 13.85
C MET A 378 6.85 -25.81 14.70
N GLN A 379 7.90 -25.77 15.50
CA GLN A 379 8.35 -24.55 16.18
C GLN A 379 9.37 -23.85 15.30
N GLN A 380 9.19 -22.54 15.10
CA GLN A 380 10.10 -21.72 14.31
C GLN A 380 10.56 -20.52 15.15
N SER A 381 11.88 -20.36 15.28
CA SER A 381 12.47 -19.12 15.76
C SER A 381 12.46 -18.09 14.64
N LYS A 382 11.94 -16.89 14.90
CA LYS A 382 11.76 -15.84 13.90
C LYS A 382 12.15 -14.48 14.47
N ARG A 383 12.89 -13.70 13.68
CA ARG A 383 13.15 -12.28 13.99
C ARG A 383 11.82 -11.53 14.08
N ALA A 384 11.56 -10.93 15.23
CA ALA A 384 10.32 -10.24 15.54
C ALA A 384 10.39 -8.76 15.22
N LEU A 385 11.12 -7.99 16.02
CA LEU A 385 11.29 -6.55 15.83
C LEU A 385 12.63 -6.25 15.17
N PHE A 386 12.63 -5.28 14.26
CA PHE A 386 13.79 -4.91 13.47
C PHE A 386 13.67 -3.45 12.99
N ALA A 387 14.44 -2.57 13.63
CA ALA A 387 14.43 -1.12 13.42
C ALA A 387 15.29 -0.68 12.22
N PHE A 388 15.04 -1.27 11.06
CA PHE A 388 15.68 -0.85 9.82
C PHE A 388 14.66 -0.77 8.68
N ASP A 389 14.48 0.46 8.20
CA ASP A 389 13.68 0.80 7.04
C ASP A 389 14.58 1.36 5.94
N ASP A 390 14.64 0.66 4.81
CA ASP A 390 15.43 1.05 3.64
C ASP A 390 14.61 1.80 2.60
N LYS A 391 13.37 2.20 2.90
CA LYS A 391 12.54 2.96 1.96
C LYS A 391 12.77 4.47 2.03
N ARG A 392 13.55 4.94 2.99
CA ARG A 392 13.80 6.37 3.25
C ARG A 392 15.26 6.58 3.65
N PHE A 393 15.75 7.80 3.46
CA PHE A 393 17.07 8.24 3.89
C PHE A 393 17.01 8.69 5.35
N LEU A 394 17.66 7.96 6.26
CA LEU A 394 17.60 8.21 7.71
C LEU A 394 18.61 9.30 8.11
N LEU A 395 18.19 10.28 8.91
CA LEU A 395 19.05 11.35 9.40
C LEU A 395 19.91 10.89 10.59
N GLU A 396 20.77 11.78 11.10
CA GLU A 396 21.74 11.48 12.17
C GLU A 396 21.06 11.05 13.49
N ASP A 397 19.86 11.56 13.77
CA ASP A 397 19.07 11.21 14.95
C ASP A 397 18.55 9.76 14.94
N GLY A 398 18.63 9.07 13.80
CA GLY A 398 18.16 7.70 13.64
C GLY A 398 16.64 7.54 13.65
N VAL A 399 15.88 8.64 13.63
CA VAL A 399 14.40 8.64 13.72
C VAL A 399 13.79 9.44 12.58
N THR A 400 14.29 10.65 12.33
CA THR A 400 13.80 11.51 11.27
C THR A 400 14.35 11.03 9.92
N SER A 401 13.56 11.14 8.85
CA SER A 401 13.97 10.65 7.54
C SER A 401 13.43 11.48 6.38
N LEU A 402 14.21 11.49 5.31
CA LEU A 402 13.87 12.12 4.04
C LEU A 402 13.48 11.06 3.01
N SER A 403 12.50 11.38 2.17
CA SER A 403 12.19 10.57 0.99
C SER A 403 13.33 10.66 -0.02
N TYR A 404 13.62 9.56 -0.72
CA TYR A 404 14.61 9.61 -1.79
C TYR A 404 14.23 10.64 -2.85
N GLY A 405 15.22 11.37 -3.36
CA GLY A 405 15.02 12.51 -4.27
C GLY A 405 14.89 13.88 -3.58
N HIS A 406 14.78 13.91 -2.24
CA HIS A 406 14.74 15.17 -1.50
C HIS A 406 16.00 16.02 -1.75
N TYR A 407 15.86 17.34 -1.90
CA TYR A 407 16.96 18.22 -2.30
C TYR A 407 18.10 18.22 -1.27
N LYS A 408 17.75 18.12 0.03
CA LYS A 408 18.66 17.95 1.17
C LYS A 408 19.54 16.68 1.12
N ILE A 409 19.21 15.68 0.30
CA ILE A 409 20.04 14.46 0.15
C ILE A 409 21.18 14.72 -0.86
N ALA A 410 20.99 15.63 -1.81
CA ALA A 410 21.86 15.82 -2.98
C ALA A 410 22.91 16.94 -2.85
N THR A 411 23.01 17.59 -1.68
CA THR A 411 24.13 18.47 -1.34
C THR A 411 25.08 17.71 -0.44
N ASP A 412 26.03 16.98 -1.02
CA ASP A 412 27.43 16.96 -0.57
C ASP A 412 28.26 15.85 -1.23
N GLY A 413 28.85 16.19 -2.38
CA GLY A 413 30.14 15.64 -2.80
C GLY A 413 31.31 16.13 -1.94
N LYS A 414 31.03 16.79 -0.82
CA LYS A 414 32.00 17.22 0.21
C LYS A 414 31.32 17.07 1.56
N THR A 415 31.72 16.08 2.34
CA THR A 415 31.47 15.96 3.79
C THR A 415 31.00 17.26 4.45
N GLY A 416 29.70 17.40 4.67
CA GLY A 416 29.10 18.49 5.43
C GLY A 416 27.97 17.93 6.27
N LEU A 417 28.07 18.16 7.58
CA LEU A 417 27.02 17.83 8.53
C LEU A 417 25.71 18.48 8.05
N ILE A 418 24.70 17.66 7.75
CA ILE A 418 23.31 18.13 7.75
C ILE A 418 22.96 18.31 9.22
N ARG A 419 23.23 19.51 9.76
CA ARG A 419 22.73 19.88 11.08
C ARG A 419 21.21 19.74 11.04
N SER A 420 20.70 18.70 11.69
CA SER A 420 19.33 18.71 12.14
C SER A 420 19.19 19.92 13.07
N GLU A 421 18.24 20.81 12.79
CA GLU A 421 17.56 21.46 13.90
C GLU A 421 16.86 20.34 14.65
N ALA A 422 17.60 19.72 15.58
CA ALA A 422 17.08 18.74 16.50
C ALA A 422 16.09 19.48 17.39
N VAL A 423 14.85 19.57 16.94
CA VAL A 423 13.73 19.72 17.87
C VAL A 423 13.62 18.37 18.57
N PHE A 424 14.45 18.21 19.59
CA PHE A 424 14.31 17.16 20.59
C PHE A 424 13.02 17.46 21.35
N SER A 425 11.90 17.08 20.76
CA SER A 425 10.61 17.00 21.42
C SER A 425 10.43 15.55 21.88
N LEU A 426 11.25 15.15 22.85
CA LEU A 426 10.84 14.16 23.85
C LEU A 426 9.90 14.87 24.84
N LEU A 427 8.89 15.55 24.28
CA LEU A 427 7.83 16.23 25.00
C LEU A 427 6.55 15.50 24.59
N VAL A 428 5.95 14.85 25.58
CA VAL A 428 4.54 14.47 25.59
C VAL A 428 3.75 15.73 25.20
N ARG A 429 3.31 15.82 23.94
CA ARG A 429 2.43 16.87 23.43
C ARG A 429 1.18 16.20 22.84
N PRO A 430 -0.03 16.67 23.18
CA PRO A 430 -1.07 15.76 23.67
C PRO A 430 -2.10 15.33 22.63
N TYR A 431 -1.82 15.41 21.32
CA TYR A 431 -2.86 15.12 20.33
C TYR A 431 -2.30 14.37 19.12
N PHE A 432 -2.70 13.10 18.98
CA PHE A 432 -2.51 12.35 17.75
C PHE A 432 -3.87 11.90 17.24
N ALA A 433 -3.98 11.76 15.92
CA ALA A 433 -5.16 11.21 15.27
C ALA A 433 -4.74 10.02 14.39
N ILE A 434 -5.35 8.85 14.61
CA ILE A 434 -5.17 7.68 13.75
C ILE A 434 -6.42 7.51 12.93
N LEU A 435 -6.31 7.80 11.63
CA LEU A 435 -7.42 7.83 10.72
C LEU A 435 -7.35 6.64 9.78
N ILE A 436 -8.32 5.74 9.89
CA ILE A 436 -8.49 4.62 8.96
C ILE A 436 -9.59 4.96 7.98
N TRP A 437 -9.26 5.09 6.72
CA TRP A 437 -10.24 5.18 5.65
C TRP A 437 -11.05 3.88 5.58
N GLN A 438 -12.38 3.97 5.63
CA GLN A 438 -13.21 2.81 5.35
C GLN A 438 -13.17 2.46 3.88
N SER A 439 -12.20 1.61 3.55
CA SER A 439 -12.15 0.98 2.26
C SER A 439 -11.70 -0.45 2.29
N PHE A 440 -11.92 -1.04 1.13
CA PHE A 440 -11.58 -2.40 0.81
C PHE A 440 -10.08 -2.49 0.59
N SER A 441 -9.30 -2.75 1.63
CA SER A 441 -7.93 -3.19 1.41
C SER A 441 -7.48 -4.33 2.30
N SER A 442 -7.00 -5.37 1.61
CA SER A 442 -5.70 -5.93 1.91
C SER A 442 -5.15 -6.59 0.64
N ALA A 443 -4.34 -5.87 -0.16
CA ALA A 443 -3.42 -6.50 -1.12
C ALA A 443 -2.34 -5.52 -1.62
N THR A 444 -1.18 -5.51 -0.96
CA THR A 444 0.08 -5.06 -1.57
C THR A 444 0.68 -6.25 -2.33
N LEU A 445 0.59 -6.30 -3.68
CA LEU A 445 1.61 -7.00 -4.53
C LEU A 445 1.40 -7.02 -6.07
N LEU A 446 0.32 -6.51 -6.67
CA LEU A 446 -0.01 -6.85 -8.08
C LEU A 446 0.06 -5.68 -9.08
N TYR A 447 1.08 -4.82 -9.03
CA TYR A 447 1.20 -3.69 -10.00
C TYR A 447 1.75 -4.11 -11.38
N LEU A 448 2.59 -5.16 -11.44
CA LEU A 448 3.25 -5.61 -12.68
C LEU A 448 2.27 -6.08 -13.76
N SER A 449 1.17 -6.74 -13.38
CA SER A 449 0.22 -7.28 -14.35
C SER A 449 -0.54 -6.20 -15.12
N ALA A 450 -0.70 -4.98 -14.56
CA ALA A 450 -1.43 -3.88 -15.18
C ALA A 450 -0.56 -3.09 -16.18
N VAL A 451 0.70 -2.83 -15.81
CA VAL A 451 1.66 -2.16 -16.70
C VAL A 451 2.06 -3.09 -17.85
N GLU A 452 2.32 -4.37 -17.58
CA GLU A 452 2.56 -5.37 -18.62
C GLU A 452 1.33 -5.55 -19.54
N TRP A 453 0.10 -5.38 -19.03
CA TRP A 453 -1.09 -5.43 -19.88
C TRP A 453 -1.14 -4.25 -20.85
N CYS A 454 -0.93 -3.01 -20.38
CA CYS A 454 -0.88 -1.81 -21.23
C CYS A 454 0.20 -1.94 -22.33
N VAL A 455 1.39 -2.44 -21.95
CA VAL A 455 2.50 -2.67 -22.90
C VAL A 455 2.24 -3.86 -23.83
N SER A 456 1.60 -4.94 -23.35
CA SER A 456 1.31 -6.14 -24.16
C SER A 456 0.21 -5.93 -25.21
N GLN A 457 -0.76 -5.06 -24.96
CA GLN A 457 -1.77 -4.70 -25.97
C GLN A 457 -1.12 -3.95 -27.15
N SER A 458 -0.09 -3.14 -26.89
CA SER A 458 0.67 -2.45 -27.94
C SER A 458 1.42 -3.42 -28.88
N SER A 459 1.90 -4.56 -28.37
CA SER A 459 2.64 -5.54 -29.16
C SER A 459 1.73 -6.53 -29.90
N ALA A 460 0.49 -6.72 -29.43
CA ALA A 460 -0.53 -7.52 -30.12
C ALA A 460 -1.21 -6.75 -31.27
N LEU A 461 -1.42 -5.44 -31.12
CA LEU A 461 -2.03 -4.60 -32.17
C LEU A 461 -1.06 -4.27 -33.31
N HIS A 462 0.24 -4.08 -33.05
CA HIS A 462 1.23 -3.90 -34.12
C HIS A 462 1.46 -5.12 -35.01
N ARG A 463 1.05 -6.33 -34.60
CA ARG A 463 1.15 -7.54 -35.44
C ARG A 463 -0.05 -7.76 -36.37
N ASN A 464 -1.10 -6.94 -36.26
CA ASN A 464 -2.27 -6.99 -37.14
C ASN A 464 -2.32 -5.82 -38.14
N VAL A 465 -1.27 -5.00 -38.18
CA VAL A 465 -1.05 -3.97 -39.20
C VAL A 465 0.36 -4.13 -39.76
N SER A 466 0.56 -5.24 -40.49
CA SER A 466 1.68 -5.44 -41.42
C SER A 466 1.31 -6.54 -42.40
#